data_AF-A0A9P9PWP0-F1
#
_entry.id   AF-A0A9P9PWP0-F1
#
_cell.length_a   1.000
_cell.length_b   1.000
_cell.length_c   1.000
_cell.angle_alpha   90.00
_cell.angle_beta   90.00
_cell.angle_gamma   90.00
#
_symmetry.space_group_name_H-M   'P 1'
#
loop_
_entity.id
_entity.type
_entity.pdbx_description
1 polymer ?
#
loop_
_entity_poly.entity_id
_entity_poly.type
_entity_poly.pdbx_seq_one_letter_code
_entity_poly.pdbx_strand_id
1 'polypeptide(L)'
;MSVSTLNYHLLAIPAYYIFSVVPHAYASGLLANAGYKVNNASPKASLSPNAVKGKVPDAVFGKYQRAEAAQSNNFEQMPIFAVAVLASLFAERSTATGLGRAVANGDATGLTTFIGAWFAVRTMYVVAYVSISEHSKSPIRSLLWVTGTVLAFYQIYKAAALLG
;
A
#
# COMPACT_ATOMS: atom_id res chain seq x y z
N MET A 1 35.71 -9.75 7.49
CA MET A 1 34.29 -9.88 7.87
C MET A 1 33.49 -8.97 6.97
N SER A 2 32.59 -9.51 6.14
CA SER A 2 31.65 -8.68 5.37
C SER A 2 30.70 -8.02 6.36
N VAL A 3 30.72 -6.69 6.45
CA VAL A 3 29.74 -5.95 7.24
C VAL A 3 28.43 -6.05 6.47
N SER A 4 27.50 -6.85 6.98
CA SER A 4 26.16 -6.94 6.41
C SER A 4 25.47 -5.58 6.56
N THR A 5 25.45 -4.80 5.48
CA THR A 5 24.69 -3.55 5.42
C THR A 5 23.22 -3.88 5.18
N LEU A 6 22.35 -3.40 6.06
CA LEU A 6 20.91 -3.57 5.98
C LEU A 6 20.37 -3.02 4.65
N ASN A 7 19.60 -3.81 3.91
CA ASN A 7 18.95 -3.35 2.68
C ASN A 7 17.60 -2.70 3.03
N TYR A 8 17.56 -1.37 2.97
CA TYR A 8 16.37 -0.59 3.31
C TYR A 8 15.19 -0.81 2.34
N HIS A 9 15.44 -1.17 1.07
CA HIS A 9 14.37 -1.46 0.12
C HIS A 9 13.57 -2.71 0.51
N LEU A 10 14.22 -3.74 1.06
CA LEU A 10 13.51 -4.92 1.60
C LEU A 10 12.63 -4.56 2.80
N LEU A 11 13.02 -3.57 3.61
CA LEU A 11 12.19 -3.09 4.72
C LEU A 11 10.95 -2.33 4.26
N ALA A 12 10.89 -1.90 2.99
CA ALA A 12 9.69 -1.28 2.45
C ALA A 12 8.50 -2.26 2.37
N ILE A 13 8.74 -3.57 2.28
CA ILE A 13 7.69 -4.60 2.26
C ILE A 13 6.94 -4.66 3.61
N PRO A 14 7.61 -4.90 4.76
CA PRO A 14 6.92 -4.85 6.05
C PRO A 14 6.40 -3.45 6.38
N ALA A 15 7.09 -2.39 5.95
CA ALA A 15 6.55 -1.02 6.09
C ALA A 15 5.23 -0.84 5.33
N TYR A 16 5.09 -1.40 4.13
CA TYR A 16 3.85 -1.33 3.36
C TYR A 16 2.73 -2.17 4.00
N TYR A 17 3.05 -3.31 4.60
CA TYR A 17 2.09 -4.07 5.40
C TYR A 17 1.54 -3.22 6.55
N ILE A 18 2.42 -2.59 7.35
CA ILE A 18 2.01 -1.72 8.46
C ILE A 18 1.18 -0.54 7.96
N PHE A 19 1.62 0.11 6.88
CA PHE A 19 0.86 1.16 6.21
C PHE A 19 -0.54 0.70 5.80
N SER A 20 -0.67 -0.55 5.31
CA SER A 20 -1.95 -1.13 4.90
C SER A 20 -2.94 -1.31 6.04
N VAL A 21 -2.47 -1.40 7.29
CA VAL A 21 -3.29 -1.50 8.51
C VAL A 21 -3.80 -0.14 9.00
N VAL A 22 -3.15 0.97 8.63
CA VAL A 22 -3.51 2.32 9.11
C VAL A 22 -4.99 2.68 8.87
N PRO A 23 -5.61 2.40 7.71
CA PRO A 23 -7.03 2.68 7.50
C PRO A 23 -7.95 1.91 8.46
N HIS A 24 -7.59 0.68 8.83
CA HIS A 24 -8.33 -0.11 9.82
C HIS A 24 -8.26 0.51 11.21
N ALA A 25 -7.07 0.92 11.65
CA ALA A 25 -6.91 1.62 12.93
C ALA A 25 -7.74 2.92 12.96
N TYR A 26 -7.79 3.66 11.85
CA TYR A 26 -8.66 4.82 11.70
C TYR A 26 -10.15 4.46 11.77
N ALA A 27 -10.57 3.37 11.11
CA ALA A 27 -11.93 2.86 11.13
C ALA A 27 -12.38 2.46 12.54
N SER A 28 -11.54 1.75 13.29
CA SER A 28 -11.79 1.40 14.70
C SER A 28 -11.93 2.65 15.58
N GLY A 29 -11.07 3.66 15.37
CA GLY A 29 -11.16 4.94 16.08
C GLY A 29 -12.47 5.69 15.82
N LEU A 30 -12.96 5.68 14.58
CA LEU A 30 -14.27 6.25 14.23
C LEU A 30 -15.42 5.58 15.00
N LEU A 31 -15.40 4.24 15.07
CA LEU A 31 -16.42 3.48 15.79
C LEU A 31 -16.35 3.74 17.31
N ALA A 32 -15.14 3.71 17.88
CA ALA A 32 -14.93 3.99 19.30
C ALA A 32 -15.43 5.38 19.70
N ASN A 33 -15.12 6.41 18.89
CA ASN A 33 -15.58 7.78 19.12
C ASN A 33 -17.10 7.94 18.99
N ALA A 34 -17.76 7.08 18.20
CA ALA A 34 -19.22 7.02 18.10
C ALA A 34 -19.87 6.16 19.20
N GLY A 35 -19.09 5.69 20.19
CA GLY A 35 -19.59 4.89 21.32
C GLY A 35 -19.79 3.41 21.00
N TYR A 36 -19.34 2.93 19.84
CA TYR A 36 -19.46 1.53 19.46
C TYR A 36 -18.46 0.66 20.22
N LYS A 37 -18.95 -0.39 20.89
CA LYS A 37 -18.13 -1.35 21.64
C LYS A 37 -17.86 -2.58 20.79
N VAL A 38 -16.60 -2.74 20.38
CA VAL A 38 -16.15 -3.91 19.61
C VAL A 38 -16.05 -5.12 20.53
N ASN A 39 -16.64 -6.24 20.12
CA ASN A 39 -16.44 -7.52 20.80
C ASN A 39 -15.14 -8.18 20.30
N ASN A 40 -14.08 -8.08 21.11
CA ASN A 40 -12.76 -8.64 20.79
C ASN A 40 -12.69 -10.17 20.84
N ALA A 41 -13.70 -10.86 21.40
CA ALA A 41 -13.79 -12.31 21.31
C ALA A 41 -14.22 -12.78 19.90
N SER A 42 -14.86 -11.90 19.12
CA SER A 42 -15.25 -12.18 17.74
C SER A 42 -15.17 -10.91 16.88
N PRO A 43 -13.95 -10.38 16.66
CA PRO A 43 -13.76 -9.03 16.11
C PRO A 43 -14.29 -8.90 14.69
N LYS A 44 -14.08 -9.92 13.84
CA LYS A 44 -14.61 -9.94 12.47
C LYS A 44 -16.14 -9.87 12.42
N ALA A 45 -16.81 -10.62 13.29
CA ALA A 45 -18.27 -10.60 13.36
C ALA A 45 -18.78 -9.26 13.90
N SER A 46 -18.15 -8.76 14.96
CA SER A 46 -18.49 -7.47 15.58
C SER A 46 -18.27 -6.29 14.63
N LEU A 47 -17.24 -6.34 13.79
CA LEU A 47 -16.93 -5.27 12.83
C LEU A 47 -17.66 -5.43 11.49
N SER A 48 -18.46 -6.49 11.31
CA SER A 48 -19.21 -6.66 10.07
C SER A 48 -20.15 -5.47 9.83
N PRO A 49 -20.38 -5.05 8.57
CA PRO A 49 -21.28 -3.94 8.26
C PRO A 49 -22.67 -4.11 8.90
N ASN A 50 -23.18 -5.34 8.94
CA ASN A 50 -24.46 -5.68 9.58
C ASN A 50 -24.45 -5.46 11.09
N ALA A 51 -23.32 -5.72 11.76
CA ALA A 51 -23.19 -5.56 13.21
C ALA A 51 -23.03 -4.10 13.64
N VAL A 52 -22.59 -3.22 12.73
CA VAL A 52 -22.32 -1.79 12.98
C VAL A 52 -23.47 -0.88 12.50
N LYS A 53 -24.12 -1.22 11.39
CA LYS A 53 -25.20 -0.43 10.78
C LYS A 53 -26.33 -0.16 11.80
N GLY A 54 -26.78 1.10 11.87
CA GLY A 54 -27.83 1.54 12.80
C GLY A 54 -27.39 1.71 14.26
N LYS A 55 -26.15 1.35 14.61
CA LYS A 55 -25.59 1.55 15.97
C LYS A 55 -24.64 2.74 16.07
N VAL A 56 -24.29 3.34 14.93
CA VAL A 56 -23.51 4.57 14.81
C VAL A 56 -24.18 5.49 13.80
N PRO A 57 -23.94 6.82 13.83
CA PRO A 57 -24.48 7.74 12.84
C PRO A 57 -24.11 7.33 11.40
N ASP A 58 -25.01 7.55 10.44
CA ASP A 58 -24.81 7.12 9.05
C ASP A 58 -23.54 7.69 8.40
N ALA A 59 -23.19 8.93 8.72
CA ALA A 59 -21.95 9.55 8.27
C ALA A 59 -20.70 8.80 8.78
N VAL A 60 -20.73 8.34 10.04
CA VAL A 60 -19.67 7.54 10.65
C VAL A 60 -19.62 6.16 10.01
N PHE A 61 -20.77 5.50 9.84
CA PHE A 61 -20.87 4.19 9.20
C PHE A 61 -20.36 4.21 7.75
N GLY A 62 -20.70 5.25 6.99
CA GLY A 62 -20.21 5.42 5.62
C GLY A 62 -18.69 5.61 5.58
N LYS A 63 -18.12 6.40 6.48
CA LYS A 63 -16.67 6.62 6.56
C LYS A 63 -15.92 5.37 7.03
N TYR A 64 -16.49 4.65 8.01
CA TYR A 64 -16.02 3.35 8.47
C TYR A 64 -15.88 2.35 7.32
N GLN A 65 -16.94 2.14 6.54
CA GLN A 65 -16.92 1.21 5.40
C GLN A 65 -15.86 1.60 4.35
N ARG A 66 -15.69 2.89 4.08
CA ARG A 66 -14.66 3.37 3.16
C ARG A 66 -13.26 3.11 3.68
N ALA A 67 -13.02 3.28 4.98
CA ALA A 67 -11.72 3.00 5.59
C ALA A 67 -11.36 1.49 5.57
N GLU A 68 -12.31 0.62 5.89
CA GLU A 68 -12.14 -0.84 5.78
C GLU A 68 -11.86 -1.29 4.33
N ALA A 69 -12.61 -0.73 3.37
CA ALA A 69 -12.36 -1.01 1.95
C ALA A 69 -11.00 -0.51 1.47
N ALA A 70 -10.52 0.63 1.98
CA ALA A 70 -9.17 1.13 1.69
C ALA A 70 -8.08 0.19 2.24
N GLN A 71 -8.27 -0.41 3.42
CA GLN A 71 -7.37 -1.42 3.97
C GLN A 71 -7.37 -2.69 3.09
N SER A 72 -8.53 -3.23 2.72
CA SER A 72 -8.63 -4.39 1.82
C SER A 72 -7.86 -4.15 0.52
N ASN A 73 -8.08 -3.00 -0.11
CA ASN A 73 -7.42 -2.66 -1.37
C ASN A 73 -5.89 -2.52 -1.21
N ASN A 74 -5.41 -1.96 -0.11
CA ASN A 74 -3.96 -1.89 0.14
C ASN A 74 -3.34 -3.29 0.24
N PHE A 75 -4.01 -4.23 0.92
CA PHE A 75 -3.55 -5.62 0.99
C PHE A 75 -3.61 -6.34 -0.36
N GLU A 76 -4.62 -6.08 -1.18
CA GLU A 76 -4.70 -6.61 -2.56
C GLU A 76 -3.56 -6.09 -3.45
N GLN A 77 -3.03 -4.89 -3.19
CA GLN A 77 -1.89 -4.31 -3.91
C GLN A 77 -0.53 -4.72 -3.33
N MET A 78 -0.48 -5.37 -2.17
CA MET A 78 0.78 -5.78 -1.56
C MET A 78 1.57 -6.79 -2.41
N PRO A 79 0.97 -7.82 -3.03
CA PRO A 79 1.72 -8.78 -3.83
C PRO A 79 2.47 -8.13 -5.00
N ILE A 80 1.81 -7.23 -5.75
CA ILE A 80 2.42 -6.55 -6.89
C ILE A 80 3.54 -5.60 -6.46
N PHE A 81 3.39 -4.91 -5.33
CA PHE A 81 4.44 -4.10 -4.73
C PHE A 81 5.66 -4.93 -4.32
N ALA A 82 5.43 -6.02 -3.58
CA ALA A 82 6.50 -6.89 -3.11
C ALA A 82 7.26 -7.52 -4.29
N VAL A 83 6.54 -7.97 -5.32
CA VAL A 83 7.16 -8.50 -6.55
C VAL A 83 7.99 -7.44 -7.25
N ALA A 84 7.49 -6.21 -7.40
CA ALA A 84 8.26 -5.12 -8.01
C ALA A 84 9.55 -4.80 -7.25
N VAL A 85 9.50 -4.76 -5.91
CA VAL A 85 10.69 -4.56 -5.06
C VAL A 85 11.69 -5.71 -5.22
N LEU A 86 11.23 -6.95 -5.10
CA LEU A 86 12.09 -8.13 -5.17
C LEU A 86 12.72 -8.28 -6.56
N ALA A 87 11.93 -8.16 -7.63
CA ALA A 87 12.43 -8.25 -9.02
C ALA A 87 13.50 -7.20 -9.30
N SER A 88 13.30 -5.97 -8.81
CA SER A 88 14.28 -4.89 -8.95
C SER A 88 15.58 -5.20 -8.21
N LEU A 89 15.49 -5.70 -6.98
CA LEU A 89 16.67 -6.11 -6.20
C LEU A 89 17.43 -7.26 -6.86
N PHE A 90 16.72 -8.22 -7.45
CA PHE A 90 17.34 -9.30 -8.22
C PHE A 90 18.05 -8.74 -9.46
N ALA A 91 17.39 -7.88 -10.23
CA ALA A 91 17.97 -7.24 -11.41
C ALA A 91 19.22 -6.42 -11.09
N GLU A 92 19.19 -5.60 -10.04
CA GLU A 92 20.33 -4.77 -9.62
C GLU A 92 21.53 -5.62 -9.19
N ARG A 93 21.30 -6.72 -8.48
CA ARG A 93 22.39 -7.62 -8.05
C ARG A 93 22.97 -8.42 -9.21
N SER A 94 22.13 -8.87 -10.14
CA SER A 94 22.56 -9.67 -11.31
C SER A 94 23.28 -8.83 -12.37
N THR A 95 22.96 -7.54 -12.47
CA THR A 95 23.60 -6.62 -13.44
C THR A 95 24.82 -5.89 -12.89
N ALA A 96 24.99 -5.81 -11.56
CA ALA A 96 26.18 -5.24 -10.92
C ALA A 96 27.50 -5.97 -11.27
N THR A 97 27.44 -7.20 -11.79
CA THR A 97 28.59 -7.96 -12.31
C THR A 97 28.84 -7.76 -13.81
N GLY A 98 27.90 -7.18 -14.58
CA GLY A 98 27.96 -7.10 -16.05
C GLY A 98 27.92 -5.68 -16.65
N LEU A 99 27.19 -4.73 -16.05
CA LEU A 99 27.19 -3.33 -16.49
C LEU A 99 28.25 -2.56 -15.70
N GLY A 100 29.47 -2.53 -16.25
CA GLY A 100 30.63 -1.91 -15.63
C GLY A 100 30.34 -0.54 -15.02
N ARG A 101 30.47 -0.43 -13.69
CA ARG A 101 30.70 0.80 -12.88
C ARG A 101 29.78 2.02 -13.09
N ALA A 102 28.81 2.00 -14.01
CA ALA A 102 27.93 3.12 -14.31
C ALA A 102 26.72 3.18 -13.37
N VAL A 103 26.37 2.07 -12.70
CA VAL A 103 25.43 2.07 -11.56
C VAL A 103 26.20 2.47 -10.29
N ALA A 104 26.77 3.68 -10.29
CA ALA A 104 27.68 4.15 -9.23
C ALA A 104 27.03 4.17 -7.83
N ASN A 105 25.70 4.03 -7.71
CA ASN A 105 24.95 4.09 -6.46
C ASN A 105 23.96 2.93 -6.21
N GLY A 106 24.00 1.86 -7.02
CA GLY A 106 23.13 0.69 -6.80
C GLY A 106 21.62 0.88 -7.05
N ASP A 107 21.20 1.86 -7.85
CA ASP A 107 19.77 2.15 -8.16
C ASP A 107 19.47 2.05 -9.67
N ALA A 108 19.93 0.97 -10.33
CA ALA A 108 19.81 0.80 -11.79
C ALA A 108 18.34 0.80 -12.25
N THR A 109 17.45 0.32 -11.39
CA THR A 109 16.02 0.26 -11.68
C THR A 109 15.28 1.51 -11.18
N GLY A 110 15.92 2.43 -10.44
CA GLY A 110 15.22 3.53 -9.78
C GLY A 110 14.28 3.08 -8.65
N LEU A 111 14.61 1.96 -7.99
CA LEU A 111 13.85 1.33 -6.91
C LEU A 111 13.55 2.30 -5.76
N THR A 112 14.50 3.16 -5.39
CA THR A 112 14.29 4.16 -4.32
C THR A 112 13.17 5.12 -4.70
N THR A 113 13.19 5.63 -5.93
CA THR A 113 12.18 6.53 -6.47
C THR A 113 10.82 5.83 -6.58
N PHE A 114 10.81 4.58 -7.03
CA PHE A 114 9.59 3.77 -7.09
C PHE A 114 8.93 3.60 -5.72
N ILE A 115 9.70 3.24 -4.68
CA ILE A 115 9.14 3.07 -3.34
C ILE A 115 8.55 4.37 -2.82
N GLY A 116 9.28 5.50 -2.95
CA GLY A 116 8.77 6.81 -2.55
C GLY A 116 7.48 7.20 -3.29
N ALA A 117 7.46 7.04 -4.62
CA ALA A 117 6.29 7.32 -5.44
C ALA A 117 5.11 6.41 -5.10
N TRP A 118 5.36 5.11 -4.85
CA TRP A 118 4.35 4.16 -4.43
C TRP A 118 3.68 4.60 -3.13
N PHE A 119 4.46 4.88 -2.07
CA PHE A 119 3.90 5.34 -0.80
C PHE A 119 3.12 6.65 -0.93
N ALA A 120 3.62 7.60 -1.74
CA ALA A 120 2.90 8.85 -2.00
C ALA A 120 1.54 8.60 -2.68
N VAL A 121 1.52 7.80 -3.75
CA VAL A 121 0.29 7.47 -4.48
C VAL A 121 -0.69 6.69 -3.60
N ARG A 122 -0.21 5.71 -2.82
CA ARG A 122 -1.05 4.94 -1.90
C ARG A 122 -1.60 5.79 -0.76
N THR A 123 -0.82 6.75 -0.26
CA THR A 123 -1.31 7.72 0.74
C THR A 123 -2.42 8.59 0.17
N MET A 124 -2.21 9.16 -1.01
CA MET A 124 -3.26 9.95 -1.70
C MET A 124 -4.51 9.09 -1.97
N TYR A 125 -4.33 7.84 -2.38
CA TYR A 125 -5.42 6.89 -2.61
C TYR A 125 -6.24 6.67 -1.33
N VAL A 126 -5.60 6.35 -0.21
CA VAL A 126 -6.28 6.12 1.07
C VAL A 126 -7.05 7.37 1.52
N VAL A 127 -6.42 8.55 1.46
CA VAL A 127 -7.06 9.82 1.83
C VAL A 127 -8.29 10.09 0.97
N ALA A 128 -8.17 9.92 -0.36
CA ALA A 128 -9.27 10.08 -1.30
C ALA A 128 -10.38 9.04 -1.06
N TYR A 129 -10.00 7.80 -0.73
CA TYR A 129 -10.95 6.72 -0.47
C TYR A 129 -11.82 7.02 0.74
N VAL A 130 -11.20 7.43 1.84
CA VAL A 130 -11.89 7.71 3.10
C VAL A 130 -12.71 9.01 3.03
N SER A 131 -12.17 10.04 2.39
CA SER A 131 -12.73 11.40 2.45
C SER A 131 -13.83 11.68 1.44
N ILE A 132 -13.71 11.15 0.22
CA ILE A 132 -14.72 11.36 -0.82
C ILE A 132 -15.96 10.55 -0.45
N SER A 133 -17.15 11.14 -0.51
CA SER A 133 -18.42 10.41 -0.38
C SER A 133 -19.29 10.53 -1.62
N GLU A 134 -18.99 11.50 -2.47
CA GLU A 134 -19.74 11.81 -3.67
C GLU A 134 -19.28 10.93 -4.84
N HIS A 135 -20.25 10.39 -5.58
CA HIS A 135 -19.98 9.54 -6.74
C HIS A 135 -19.22 10.28 -7.84
N SER A 136 -19.50 11.58 -8.06
CA SER A 136 -18.84 12.38 -9.11
C SER A 136 -17.33 12.55 -8.91
N LYS A 137 -16.85 12.45 -7.67
CA LYS A 137 -15.42 12.53 -7.33
C LYS A 137 -14.74 11.15 -7.23
N SER A 138 -15.50 10.06 -7.37
CA SER A 138 -14.96 8.69 -7.33
C SER A 138 -13.87 8.39 -8.37
N PRO A 139 -13.82 9.00 -9.58
CA PRO A 139 -12.75 8.74 -10.54
C PRO A 139 -11.34 9.06 -10.03
N ILE A 140 -11.21 9.97 -9.05
CA ILE A 140 -9.92 10.30 -8.41
C ILE A 140 -9.28 9.05 -7.81
N ARG A 141 -10.08 8.20 -7.16
CA ARG A 141 -9.59 6.96 -6.55
C ARG A 141 -9.12 5.97 -7.61
N SER A 142 -9.89 5.83 -8.68
CA SER A 142 -9.53 4.95 -9.80
C SER A 142 -8.25 5.39 -10.48
N LEU A 143 -8.07 6.70 -10.70
CA LEU A 143 -6.85 7.24 -11.27
C LEU A 143 -5.64 6.94 -10.38
N LEU A 144 -5.72 7.23 -9.08
CA LEU A 144 -4.63 6.94 -8.13
C LEU A 144 -4.33 5.44 -8.04
N TRP A 145 -5.35 4.59 -8.10
CA TRP A 145 -5.17 3.14 -8.14
C TRP A 145 -4.40 2.70 -9.40
N VAL A 146 -4.84 3.15 -10.58
CA VAL A 146 -4.18 2.85 -11.86
C VAL A 146 -2.74 3.37 -11.87
N THR A 147 -2.50 4.58 -11.37
CA THR A 147 -1.13 5.13 -11.26
C THR A 147 -0.23 4.22 -10.44
N GLY A 148 -0.70 3.72 -9.28
CA GLY A 148 0.05 2.77 -8.47
C GLY A 148 0.37 1.48 -9.24
N THR A 149 -0.64 0.88 -9.86
CA THR A 149 -0.48 -0.34 -10.67
C THR A 149 0.52 -0.15 -11.82
N VAL A 150 0.41 0.95 -12.56
CA VAL A 150 1.34 1.29 -13.66
C VAL A 150 2.77 1.47 -13.14
N LEU A 151 2.96 2.14 -12.00
CA LEU A 151 4.29 2.27 -11.39
C LEU A 151 4.92 0.90 -11.12
N ALA A 152 4.16 -0.04 -10.53
CA ALA A 152 4.70 -1.35 -10.22
C ALA A 152 4.94 -2.21 -11.46
N PHE A 153 4.04 -2.19 -12.45
CA PHE A 153 4.26 -2.87 -13.73
C PHE A 153 5.47 -2.30 -14.48
N TYR A 154 5.63 -0.99 -14.51
CA TYR A 154 6.80 -0.36 -15.11
C TYR A 154 8.09 -0.73 -14.37
N GLN A 155 8.04 -0.83 -13.04
CA GLN A 155 9.16 -1.28 -12.24
C GLN A 155 9.56 -2.73 -12.56
N ILE A 156 8.57 -3.63 -12.68
CA ILE A 156 8.79 -5.02 -13.08
C ILE A 156 9.35 -5.10 -14.51
N TYR A 157 8.82 -4.28 -15.43
CA TYR A 157 9.34 -4.19 -16.80
C TYR A 157 10.82 -3.79 -16.84
N LYS A 158 11.23 -2.78 -16.06
CA LYS A 158 12.65 -2.40 -15.95
C LYS A 158 13.52 -3.54 -15.44
N ALA A 159 13.05 -4.27 -14.42
CA ALA A 159 13.75 -5.44 -13.91
C ALA A 159 13.89 -6.54 -14.97
N ALA A 160 12.81 -6.84 -15.71
CA ALA A 160 12.84 -7.80 -16.80
C ALA A 160 13.81 -7.40 -17.92
N ALA A 161 13.76 -6.14 -18.37
CA ALA A 161 14.65 -5.63 -19.41
C ALA A 161 16.15 -5.73 -19.04
N LEU A 162 16.47 -5.65 -17.75
CA LEU A 162 17.83 -5.79 -17.24
C LEU A 162 18.27 -7.25 -17.07
N LEU A 163 17.34 -8.16 -16.82
CA LEU A 163 17.62 -9.58 -16.62
C LEU A 163 17.70 -10.38 -17.92
N GLY A 164 17.10 -9.89 -19.00
CA GLY A 164 16.97 -10.60 -20.29
C GLY A 164 15.82 -11.61 -20.26
#